data_AF-A0A8T2TJP4-F1
#
_entry.id   AF-A0A8T2TJP4-F1
#
_cell.length_a   1.000
_cell.length_b   1.000
_cell.length_c   1.000
_cell.angle_alpha   90.00
_cell.angle_beta   90.00
_cell.angle_gamma   90.00
#
_symmetry.space_group_name_H-M   'P 1'
#
loop_
_entity.id
_entity.type
_entity.pdbx_description
1 polymer ?
#
loop_
_entity_poly.entity_id
_entity_poly.type
_entity_poly.pdbx_seq_one_letter_code
_entity_poly.pdbx_strand_id
1 'polypeptide(L)'
;MAALRMGSALDVLAQPVLPRGRRCSCATTPSNERLAQVKVAVGPVGNVAEHSFTVKRKLGALSTIIVVTIAKPLGIVFELSKVVNRRIFVAELIPNGNADRAARVNKLFEGKSSSRESKYGRIIYGGGVNVGDLLLATTAVNVEVDLFGLRAPRRIITFFDAENRTWAETMGAIQSSFVADGPVTLVLERES
;
A
#
# COMPACT_ATOMS: atom_id res chain seq x y z
N MET A 1 -57.53 49.72 -23.99
CA MET A 1 -56.44 50.32 -23.20
C MET A 1 -55.32 49.29 -23.14
N ALA A 2 -54.31 49.33 -24.03
CA ALA A 2 -53.09 50.17 -23.95
C ALA A 2 -52.21 49.73 -22.76
N ALA A 3 -50.90 49.45 -22.85
CA ALA A 3 -49.94 49.56 -23.95
C ALA A 3 -48.70 48.69 -23.63
N LEU A 4 -48.00 48.28 -24.68
CA LEU A 4 -46.63 47.74 -24.64
C LEU A 4 -45.66 48.72 -23.94
N ARG A 5 -44.68 48.17 -23.20
CA ARG A 5 -43.42 48.86 -22.93
C ARG A 5 -42.23 47.96 -23.25
N MET A 6 -41.52 48.37 -24.30
CA MET A 6 -40.13 48.02 -24.61
C MET A 6 -39.20 48.64 -23.57
N GLY A 7 -38.14 47.90 -23.22
CA GLY A 7 -36.95 48.40 -22.52
C GLY A 7 -35.86 47.33 -22.65
N SER A 8 -35.05 47.39 -23.69
CA SER A 8 -33.84 48.21 -23.85
C SER A 8 -32.60 47.46 -23.38
N ALA A 9 -31.82 47.06 -24.38
CA ALA A 9 -30.50 46.48 -24.28
C ALA A 9 -29.52 47.40 -23.54
N LEU A 10 -28.73 46.82 -22.65
CA LEU A 10 -27.45 47.38 -22.23
C LEU A 10 -26.42 46.26 -22.31
N ASP A 11 -25.67 46.30 -23.40
CA ASP A 11 -24.37 45.68 -23.57
C ASP A 11 -23.45 46.08 -22.42
N VAL A 12 -23.04 45.11 -21.62
CA VAL A 12 -21.85 45.21 -20.77
C VAL A 12 -20.88 44.15 -21.27
N LEU A 13 -20.01 44.58 -22.19
CA LEU A 13 -18.85 43.84 -22.65
C LEU A 13 -17.88 43.67 -21.46
N ALA A 14 -18.05 42.57 -20.73
CA ALA A 14 -17.08 42.10 -19.75
C ALA A 14 -15.84 41.57 -20.51
N GLN A 15 -14.73 42.29 -20.41
CA GLN A 15 -13.44 41.79 -20.90
C GLN A 15 -12.98 40.62 -20.01
N PRO A 16 -12.63 39.45 -20.59
CA PRO A 16 -12.04 38.37 -19.80
C PRO A 16 -10.59 38.74 -19.44
N VAL A 17 -10.37 39.07 -18.17
CA VAL A 17 -9.03 39.15 -17.58
C VAL A 17 -8.50 37.72 -17.46
N LEU A 18 -7.68 37.31 -18.42
CA LEU A 18 -6.98 36.02 -18.38
C LEU A 18 -6.06 35.99 -17.15
N PRO A 19 -6.23 35.05 -16.21
CA PRO A 19 -5.26 34.88 -15.13
C PRO A 19 -3.92 34.50 -15.75
N ARG A 20 -2.87 35.26 -15.41
CA ARG A 20 -1.47 34.91 -15.69
C ARG A 20 -1.17 33.61 -14.96
N GLY A 21 -1.45 32.49 -15.63
CA GLY A 21 -1.09 31.16 -15.19
C GLY A 21 0.41 31.08 -15.05
N ARG A 22 0.90 31.24 -13.82
CA ARG A 22 2.20 30.73 -13.41
C ARG A 22 2.13 29.22 -13.67
N ARG A 23 2.66 28.80 -14.82
CA ARG A 23 3.04 27.42 -15.03
C ARG A 23 4.21 27.17 -14.09
N CYS A 24 3.89 26.82 -12.84
CA CYS A 24 4.75 25.94 -12.07
C CYS A 24 4.78 24.63 -12.86
N SER A 25 5.66 24.56 -13.85
CA SER A 25 6.13 23.28 -14.35
C SER A 25 6.87 22.66 -13.17
N CYS A 26 6.15 21.90 -12.37
CA CYS A 26 6.71 20.94 -11.45
C CYS A 26 7.55 20.05 -12.37
N ALA A 27 8.84 20.36 -12.49
CA ALA A 27 9.78 19.48 -13.12
C ALA A 27 9.69 18.19 -12.31
N THR A 28 8.97 17.21 -12.87
CA THR A 28 9.00 15.83 -12.40
C THR A 28 10.44 15.40 -12.58
N THR A 29 11.27 15.70 -11.60
CA THR A 29 12.61 15.16 -11.48
C THR A 29 12.40 13.65 -11.58
N PRO A 30 13.07 12.94 -12.50
CA PRO A 30 12.95 11.50 -12.57
C PRO A 30 13.34 10.99 -11.19
N SER A 31 12.32 10.57 -10.43
CA SER A 31 12.48 10.06 -9.10
C SER A 31 13.50 8.95 -9.22
N ASN A 32 14.63 9.11 -8.55
CA ASN A 32 15.68 8.12 -8.47
C ASN A 32 15.07 6.86 -7.87
N GLU A 33 14.54 5.98 -8.74
CA GLU A 33 13.78 4.79 -8.38
C GLU A 33 14.76 3.81 -7.75
N ARG A 34 14.96 3.94 -6.44
CA ARG A 34 15.75 2.99 -5.69
C ARG A 34 14.93 1.74 -5.48
N LEU A 35 15.28 0.73 -6.25
CA LEU A 35 14.87 -0.65 -6.06
C LEU A 35 15.40 -1.14 -4.70
N ALA A 36 14.53 -1.69 -3.88
CA ALA A 36 14.89 -2.32 -2.62
C ALA A 36 14.64 -3.82 -2.69
N GLN A 37 15.59 -4.61 -2.21
CA GLN A 37 15.44 -6.07 -2.14
C GLN A 37 14.87 -6.46 -0.78
N VAL A 38 13.72 -7.12 -0.81
CA VAL A 38 12.97 -7.55 0.37
C VAL A 38 12.93 -9.06 0.39
N LYS A 39 13.25 -9.66 1.54
CA LYS A 39 13.11 -11.11 1.74
C LYS A 39 11.73 -11.42 2.28
N VAL A 40 11.00 -12.30 1.59
CA VAL A 40 9.66 -12.75 2.00
C VAL A 40 9.59 -14.26 1.89
N ALA A 41 9.02 -14.89 2.91
CA ALA A 41 8.77 -16.32 2.93
C ALA A 41 7.57 -16.64 2.03
N VAL A 42 7.80 -17.39 0.95
CA VAL A 42 6.76 -17.85 0.00
C VAL A 42 6.95 -19.34 -0.30
N GLY A 43 5.90 -19.97 -0.84
CA GLY A 43 5.91 -21.40 -1.15
C GLY A 43 4.64 -22.09 -0.68
N PRO A 44 4.56 -23.42 -0.82
CA PRO A 44 3.40 -24.16 -0.38
C PRO A 44 3.12 -24.03 1.12
N VAL A 45 1.84 -24.06 1.51
CA VAL A 45 1.47 -24.03 2.94
C VAL A 45 2.12 -25.23 3.65
N GLY A 46 2.84 -24.95 4.74
CA GLY A 46 3.62 -25.93 5.51
C GLY A 46 5.07 -26.13 5.07
N ASN A 47 5.47 -25.65 3.88
CA ASN A 47 6.86 -25.66 3.42
C ASN A 47 7.18 -24.35 2.70
N VAL A 48 7.53 -23.34 3.49
CA VAL A 48 7.77 -21.97 3.02
C VAL A 48 9.27 -21.71 3.01
N ALA A 49 9.79 -21.11 1.94
CA ALA A 49 11.19 -20.72 1.80
C ALA A 49 11.32 -19.20 1.63
N GLU A 50 12.42 -18.61 2.11
CA GLU A 50 12.69 -17.18 1.91
C GLU A 50 13.13 -16.91 0.47
N HIS A 51 12.40 -16.04 -0.22
CA HIS A 51 12.76 -15.54 -1.54
C HIS A 51 12.99 -14.02 -1.49
N SER A 52 13.94 -13.54 -2.30
CA SER A 52 14.24 -12.11 -2.41
C SER A 52 13.44 -11.51 -3.56
N PHE A 53 12.66 -10.48 -3.26
CA PHE A 53 11.83 -9.73 -4.21
C PHE A 53 12.32 -8.30 -4.31
N THR A 54 12.23 -7.71 -5.51
CA THR A 54 12.59 -6.33 -5.73
C THR A 54 11.34 -5.47 -5.69
N VAL A 55 11.32 -4.46 -4.82
CA VAL A 55 10.19 -3.55 -4.62
C VAL A 55 10.62 -2.12 -4.92
N LYS A 56 9.75 -1.36 -5.59
CA LYS A 56 9.97 0.06 -5.91
C LYS A 56 9.46 0.97 -4.78
N ARG A 57 10.28 1.94 -4.37
CA ARG A 57 9.89 2.98 -3.40
C ARG A 57 9.00 4.03 -4.06
N LYS A 58 7.97 4.50 -3.36
CA LYS A 58 6.94 5.43 -3.86
C LYS A 58 6.85 6.74 -3.10
N LEU A 59 7.31 6.79 -1.85
CA LEU A 59 7.25 7.99 -1.00
C LEU A 59 8.53 8.85 -1.11
N GLY A 60 9.64 8.29 -1.60
CA GLY A 60 10.85 9.05 -1.92
C GLY A 60 12.14 8.37 -1.47
N ALA A 61 13.27 9.09 -1.53
CA ALA A 61 14.57 8.53 -1.17
C ALA A 61 14.74 8.26 0.33
N LEU A 62 14.02 9.01 1.18
CA LEU A 62 14.08 8.90 2.64
C LEU A 62 13.06 7.91 3.21
N SER A 63 12.26 7.27 2.35
CA SER A 63 11.26 6.32 2.83
C SER A 63 11.90 5.04 3.37
N THR A 64 11.19 4.45 4.33
CA THR A 64 11.56 3.21 5.00
C THR A 64 10.61 2.11 4.58
N ILE A 65 11.14 0.96 4.17
CA ILE A 65 10.33 -0.22 3.87
C ILE A 65 10.21 -1.07 5.13
N ILE A 66 9.01 -1.48 5.47
CA ILE A 66 8.71 -2.25 6.67
C ILE A 66 8.11 -3.58 6.22
N VAL A 67 8.75 -4.66 6.63
CA VAL A 67 8.28 -6.02 6.37
C VAL A 67 7.72 -6.55 7.67
N VAL A 68 6.41 -6.74 7.72
CA VAL A 68 5.70 -7.15 8.93
C VAL A 68 4.90 -8.41 8.66
N THR A 69 5.08 -9.40 9.53
CA THR A 69 4.36 -10.67 9.47
C THR A 69 3.34 -10.71 10.60
N ILE A 70 2.05 -10.74 10.27
CA ILE A 70 0.94 -10.60 11.22
C ILE A 70 0.04 -11.82 11.14
N ALA A 71 -0.35 -12.36 12.30
CA ALA A 71 -1.33 -13.43 12.38
C ALA A 71 -2.75 -12.93 12.08
N LYS A 72 -3.59 -13.78 11.50
CA LYS A 72 -5.00 -13.46 11.24
C LYS A 72 -5.85 -13.63 12.50
N PRO A 73 -6.93 -12.84 12.67
CA PRO A 73 -7.35 -11.72 11.81
C PRO A 73 -6.36 -10.55 11.91
N LEU A 74 -6.11 -9.84 10.81
CA LEU A 74 -5.07 -8.80 10.75
C LEU A 74 -5.37 -7.63 11.71
N GLY A 75 -6.63 -7.18 11.74
CA GLY A 75 -7.03 -6.01 12.52
C GLY A 75 -6.55 -4.68 11.92
N ILE A 76 -6.50 -4.59 10.59
CA ILE A 76 -6.08 -3.41 9.84
C ILE A 76 -7.20 -3.00 8.91
N VAL A 77 -7.54 -1.71 8.91
CA VAL A 77 -8.44 -1.09 7.94
C VAL A 77 -7.59 -0.42 6.88
N PHE A 78 -7.71 -0.90 5.65
CA PHE A 78 -7.08 -0.29 4.48
C PHE A 78 -8.03 0.70 3.83
N GLU A 79 -7.48 1.76 3.23
CA GLU A 79 -8.23 2.70 2.42
C GLU A 79 -7.46 3.03 1.13
N LEU A 80 -8.21 3.35 0.08
CA LEU A 80 -7.68 3.80 -1.20
C LEU A 80 -7.59 5.33 -1.22
N SER A 81 -6.40 5.88 -1.40
CA SER A 81 -6.24 7.33 -1.55
C SER A 81 -6.82 7.79 -2.86
N LYS A 82 -7.89 8.60 -2.79
CA LYS A 82 -8.50 9.25 -3.95
C LYS A 82 -7.65 10.40 -4.48
N VAL A 83 -6.82 11.00 -3.63
CA VAL A 83 -6.08 12.24 -3.92
C VAL A 83 -4.71 11.94 -4.51
N VAL A 84 -4.03 10.88 -4.05
CA VAL A 84 -2.65 10.58 -4.45
C VAL A 84 -2.58 9.18 -5.07
N ASN A 85 -2.58 9.12 -6.40
CA ASN A 85 -2.10 7.98 -7.18
C ASN A 85 -2.76 6.60 -6.93
N ARG A 86 -4.03 6.56 -6.48
CA ARG A 86 -4.78 5.30 -6.24
C ARG A 86 -3.98 4.31 -5.36
N ARG A 87 -3.25 4.83 -4.38
CA ARG A 87 -2.42 4.00 -3.52
C ARG A 87 -3.21 3.51 -2.31
N ILE A 88 -2.84 2.35 -1.79
CA ILE A 88 -3.48 1.73 -0.64
C ILE A 88 -2.69 2.09 0.61
N PHE A 89 -3.35 2.69 1.60
CA PHE A 89 -2.73 3.04 2.87
C PHE A 89 -3.48 2.40 4.03
N VAL A 90 -2.80 2.32 5.17
CA VAL A 90 -3.39 1.91 6.43
C VAL A 90 -4.15 3.10 7.00
N ALA A 91 -5.48 3.02 7.02
CA ALA A 91 -6.34 4.08 7.53
C ALA A 91 -6.51 4.00 9.05
N GLU A 92 -6.74 2.80 9.56
CA GLU A 92 -7.01 2.59 10.99
C GLU A 92 -6.52 1.20 11.42
N LEU A 93 -6.14 1.09 12.70
CA LEU A 93 -5.85 -0.18 13.35
C LEU A 93 -6.98 -0.49 14.31
N ILE A 94 -7.52 -1.71 14.22
CA ILE A 94 -8.60 -2.14 15.12
C ILE A 94 -8.01 -2.26 16.54
N PRO A 95 -8.59 -1.58 17.53
CA PRO A 95 -8.06 -1.58 18.89
C PRO A 95 -8.03 -3.00 19.44
N ASN A 96 -6.93 -3.38 20.08
CA ASN A 96 -6.67 -4.73 20.60
C ASN A 96 -6.57 -5.85 19.54
N GLY A 97 -6.58 -5.50 18.25
CA GLY A 97 -6.29 -6.42 17.15
C GLY A 97 -4.83 -6.87 17.13
N ASN A 98 -4.52 -7.86 16.29
CA ASN A 98 -3.15 -8.40 16.18
C ASN A 98 -2.17 -7.35 15.68
N ALA A 99 -2.55 -6.52 14.70
CA ALA A 99 -1.74 -5.42 14.23
C ALA A 99 -1.50 -4.33 15.30
N ASP A 100 -2.53 -3.93 16.05
CA ASP A 100 -2.41 -2.96 17.15
C ASP A 100 -1.48 -3.48 18.26
N ARG A 101 -1.63 -4.76 18.65
CA ARG A 101 -0.70 -5.41 19.60
C ARG A 101 0.74 -5.40 19.08
N ALA A 102 0.96 -5.79 17.82
CA ALA A 102 2.30 -5.77 17.22
C ALA A 102 2.89 -4.36 17.18
N ALA A 103 2.09 -3.35 16.83
CA ALA A 103 2.50 -1.96 16.84
C ALA A 103 2.86 -1.46 18.25
N ARG A 104 2.05 -1.80 19.27
CA ARG A 104 2.34 -1.47 20.68
C ARG A 104 3.62 -2.12 21.17
N VAL A 105 3.82 -3.40 20.86
CA VAL A 105 5.05 -4.12 21.18
C VAL A 105 6.25 -3.45 20.53
N ASN A 106 6.17 -3.10 19.24
CA ASN A 106 7.25 -2.40 18.56
C ASN A 106 7.59 -1.05 19.22
N LYS A 107 6.57 -0.25 19.57
CA LYS A 107 6.74 1.02 20.29
C LYS A 107 7.45 0.89 21.64
N LEU A 108 7.24 -0.21 22.35
CA LEU A 108 7.95 -0.49 23.61
C LEU A 108 9.45 -0.77 23.39
N PHE A 109 9.79 -1.33 22.23
CA PHE A 109 11.18 -1.68 21.88
C PHE A 109 11.88 -0.63 21.00
N GLU A 110 11.18 0.42 20.55
CA GLU A 110 11.71 1.50 19.71
C GLU A 110 12.87 2.30 20.36
N GLY A 111 13.18 2.08 21.65
CA GLY A 111 14.37 2.64 22.33
C GLY A 111 15.49 1.63 22.66
N LYS A 112 15.29 0.34 22.43
CA LYS A 112 16.25 -0.73 22.75
C LYS A 112 16.69 -1.44 21.47
N SER A 113 17.60 -0.82 20.74
CA SER A 113 18.49 -1.47 19.77
C SER A 113 17.87 -2.57 18.90
N SER A 114 17.20 -2.18 17.81
CA SER A 114 17.17 -3.02 16.62
C SER A 114 17.74 -2.25 15.43
N SER A 115 19.02 -1.87 15.57
CA SER A 115 19.89 -1.47 14.47
C SER A 115 20.16 -2.67 13.54
N ARG A 116 19.13 -3.14 12.84
CA ARG A 116 19.31 -3.86 11.57
C ARG A 116 18.99 -2.89 10.44
N GLU A 117 19.57 -1.69 10.51
CA GLU A 117 19.59 -0.78 9.38
C GLU A 117 20.47 -1.42 8.29
N SER A 118 19.83 -1.97 7.27
CA SER A 118 20.55 -2.38 6.07
C SER A 118 21.19 -1.14 5.44
N LYS A 119 22.50 -1.25 5.17
CA LYS A 119 23.34 -0.24 4.48
C LYS A 119 22.77 0.21 3.11
N TYR A 120 21.74 -0.48 2.60
CA TYR A 120 21.06 -0.29 1.33
C TYR A 120 19.60 0.16 1.55
N GLY A 121 19.43 1.34 2.13
CA GLY A 121 18.11 1.88 2.44
C GLY A 121 17.47 1.22 3.66
N ARG A 122 16.72 1.99 4.44
CA ARG A 122 16.12 1.54 5.70
C ARG A 122 15.05 0.47 5.40
N ILE A 123 15.38 -0.80 5.61
CA ILE A 123 14.42 -1.92 5.61
C ILE A 123 14.32 -2.42 7.04
N ILE A 124 13.10 -2.41 7.59
CA ILE A 124 12.82 -2.87 8.95
C ILE A 124 12.08 -4.20 8.85
N TYR A 125 12.71 -5.28 9.27
CA TYR A 125 12.08 -6.59 9.40
C TYR A 125 11.49 -6.74 10.80
N GLY A 126 10.22 -7.15 10.88
CA GLY A 126 9.52 -7.32 12.16
C GLY A 126 9.08 -6.01 12.81
N GLY A 127 9.03 -4.92 12.06
CA GLY A 127 8.52 -3.64 12.56
C GLY A 127 7.01 -3.66 12.78
N GLY A 128 6.48 -2.63 13.45
CA GLY A 128 5.04 -2.43 13.62
C GLY A 128 4.37 -1.70 12.45
N VAL A 129 3.07 -1.96 12.26
CA VAL A 129 2.21 -1.20 11.33
C VAL A 129 1.80 0.12 11.99
N ASN A 130 1.88 1.23 11.26
CA ASN A 130 1.34 2.51 11.66
C ASN A 130 0.25 2.99 10.70
N VAL A 131 -0.64 3.84 11.21
CA VAL A 131 -1.60 4.57 10.38
C VAL A 131 -0.84 5.51 9.43
N GLY A 132 -1.23 5.52 8.16
CA GLY A 132 -0.56 6.26 7.09
C GLY A 132 0.49 5.45 6.32
N ASP A 133 0.86 4.25 6.79
CA ASP A 133 1.78 3.38 6.05
C ASP A 133 1.17 2.97 4.70
N LEU A 134 2.00 2.99 3.66
CA LEU A 134 1.62 2.64 2.30
C LEU A 134 1.81 1.15 2.03
N LEU A 135 0.80 0.44 1.54
CA LEU A 135 0.91 -0.96 1.15
C LEU A 135 1.59 -1.08 -0.22
N LEU A 136 2.77 -1.70 -0.25
CA LEU A 136 3.50 -2.01 -1.49
C LEU A 136 3.21 -3.42 -1.97
N ALA A 137 3.25 -4.40 -1.07
CA ALA A 137 3.00 -5.80 -1.41
C ALA A 137 2.45 -6.57 -0.21
N THR A 138 1.84 -7.72 -0.46
CA THR A 138 1.37 -8.65 0.56
C THR A 138 1.66 -10.07 0.12
N THR A 139 1.72 -11.01 1.04
CA THR A 139 1.58 -12.43 0.69
C THR A 139 0.10 -12.74 0.46
N ALA A 140 -0.20 -13.46 -0.61
CA ALA A 140 -1.53 -13.96 -0.92
C ALA A 140 -1.52 -15.48 -0.99
N VAL A 141 -2.66 -16.11 -0.70
CA VAL A 141 -2.80 -17.56 -0.82
C VAL A 141 -3.57 -17.87 -2.09
N ASN A 142 -2.96 -18.68 -2.94
CA ASN A 142 -3.53 -19.22 -4.16
C ASN A 142 -3.74 -20.72 -4.03
N VAL A 143 -4.67 -21.26 -4.82
CA VAL A 143 -4.90 -22.70 -4.93
C VAL A 143 -4.39 -23.14 -6.30
N GLU A 144 -3.35 -23.95 -6.32
CA GLU A 144 -2.90 -24.62 -7.54
C GLU A 144 -3.72 -25.90 -7.70
N VAL A 145 -4.44 -25.98 -8.82
CA VAL A 145 -5.19 -27.16 -9.24
C VAL A 145 -4.46 -27.78 -10.43
N ASP A 146 -4.26 -29.09 -10.39
CA ASP A 146 -3.70 -29.83 -11.50
C ASP A 146 -4.79 -30.05 -12.56
N LEU A 147 -4.51 -29.73 -13.82
CA LEU A 147 -5.47 -29.77 -14.93
C LEU A 147 -6.07 -31.17 -15.14
N PHE A 148 -5.34 -32.21 -14.77
CA PHE A 148 -5.77 -33.61 -14.91
C PHE A 148 -6.22 -34.26 -13.60
N GLY A 149 -6.25 -33.51 -12.49
CA GLY A 149 -6.66 -34.03 -11.18
C GLY A 149 -5.74 -35.14 -10.63
N LEU A 150 -4.54 -35.31 -11.18
CA LEU A 150 -3.58 -36.32 -10.73
C LEU A 150 -3.01 -35.98 -9.35
N ARG A 151 -3.03 -34.69 -8.98
CA ARG A 151 -2.59 -34.18 -7.68
C ARG A 151 -3.74 -33.45 -6.99
N ALA A 152 -3.86 -33.69 -5.69
CA ALA A 152 -4.80 -32.96 -4.84
C ALA A 152 -4.48 -31.46 -4.88
N PRO A 153 -5.51 -30.57 -4.90
CA PRO A 153 -5.32 -29.13 -4.87
C PRO A 153 -4.41 -28.72 -3.73
N ARG A 154 -3.41 -27.88 -4.03
CA ARG A 154 -2.43 -27.41 -3.04
C ARG A 154 -2.52 -25.91 -2.87
N ARG A 155 -2.46 -25.45 -1.62
CA ARG A 155 -2.43 -24.03 -1.29
C ARG A 155 -0.98 -23.52 -1.32
N ILE A 156 -0.76 -22.42 -2.02
CA ILE A 156 0.56 -21.81 -2.21
C ILE A 156 0.50 -20.35 -1.77
N ILE A 157 1.43 -19.98 -0.89
CA ILE A 157 1.67 -18.60 -0.48
C ILE A 157 2.55 -17.97 -1.55
N THR A 158 2.05 -16.95 -2.22
CA THR A 158 2.77 -16.21 -3.27
C THR A 158 2.97 -14.76 -2.86
N PHE A 159 4.07 -14.16 -3.31
CA PHE A 159 4.28 -12.72 -3.19
C PHE A 159 3.34 -11.99 -4.16
N PHE A 160 2.48 -11.12 -3.63
CA PHE A 160 1.52 -10.33 -4.37
C PHE A 160 1.93 -8.87 -4.34
N ASP A 161 2.37 -8.35 -5.48
CA ASP A 161 2.70 -6.94 -5.68
C ASP A 161 1.41 -6.12 -5.83
N ALA A 162 1.20 -5.14 -4.95
CA ALA A 162 -0.01 -4.31 -4.94
C ALA A 162 0.11 -3.08 -5.85
N GLU A 163 1.31 -2.74 -6.34
CA GLU A 163 1.56 -1.49 -7.09
C GLU A 163 0.72 -1.37 -8.37
N ASN A 164 0.62 -2.46 -9.12
CA ASN A 164 -0.03 -2.49 -10.44
C ASN A 164 -1.39 -3.20 -10.40
N ARG A 165 -1.99 -3.30 -9.22
CA ARG A 165 -3.23 -4.04 -8.99
C ARG A 165 -4.35 -3.11 -8.57
N THR A 166 -5.56 -3.47 -8.96
CA THR A 166 -6.76 -2.75 -8.55
C THR A 166 -7.02 -2.96 -7.06
N TRP A 167 -7.74 -2.03 -6.43
CA TRP A 167 -8.19 -2.17 -5.04
C TRP A 167 -8.88 -3.52 -4.79
N ALA A 168 -9.76 -3.92 -5.72
CA ALA A 168 -10.52 -5.16 -5.61
C ALA A 168 -9.61 -6.40 -5.64
N GLU A 169 -8.61 -6.43 -6.53
CA GLU A 169 -7.62 -7.53 -6.57
C GLU A 169 -6.79 -7.58 -5.29
N THR A 170 -6.30 -6.44 -4.80
CA THR A 170 -5.48 -6.40 -3.59
C THR A 170 -6.26 -6.82 -2.34
N MET A 171 -7.49 -6.33 -2.18
CA MET A 171 -8.35 -6.76 -1.06
C MET A 171 -8.74 -8.22 -1.20
N GLY A 172 -9.04 -8.70 -2.42
CA GLY A 172 -9.30 -10.11 -2.69
C GLY A 172 -8.10 -11.00 -2.34
N ALA A 173 -6.88 -10.57 -2.65
CA ALA A 173 -5.65 -11.29 -2.32
C ALA A 173 -5.39 -11.36 -0.81
N ILE A 174 -5.74 -10.31 -0.06
CA ILE A 174 -5.65 -10.31 1.41
C ILE A 174 -6.72 -11.23 2.00
N GLN A 175 -7.96 -11.14 1.49
CA GLN A 175 -9.11 -11.89 1.97
C GLN A 175 -9.12 -13.37 1.57
N SER A 176 -8.43 -13.76 0.48
CA SER A 176 -8.37 -15.15 0.00
C SER A 176 -7.68 -16.10 0.99
N SER A 177 -7.01 -15.53 1.98
CA SER A 177 -6.13 -16.22 2.87
C SER A 177 -6.86 -16.55 4.20
N PHE A 178 -6.93 -17.83 4.58
CA PHE A 178 -7.62 -18.29 5.79
C PHE A 178 -6.71 -18.29 7.02
N VAL A 179 -7.29 -18.38 8.22
CA VAL A 179 -6.52 -18.48 9.48
C VAL A 179 -5.61 -19.71 9.47
N ALA A 180 -6.06 -20.83 8.89
CA ALA A 180 -5.30 -22.07 8.79
C ALA A 180 -4.04 -21.98 7.90
N ASP A 181 -3.95 -20.98 7.02
CA ASP A 181 -2.78 -20.78 6.16
C ASP A 181 -1.58 -20.18 6.89
N GLY A 182 -1.80 -19.69 8.11
CA GLY A 182 -0.79 -19.00 8.90
C GLY A 182 -0.77 -17.48 8.70
N PRO A 183 0.33 -16.83 9.12
CA PRO A 183 0.43 -15.38 9.12
C PRO A 183 0.60 -14.80 7.71
N VAL A 184 0.21 -13.54 7.55
CA VAL A 184 0.40 -12.77 6.31
C VAL A 184 1.58 -11.86 6.48
N THR A 185 2.45 -11.78 5.48
CA THR A 185 3.51 -10.78 5.43
C THR A 185 3.06 -9.60 4.57
N LEU A 186 3.07 -8.40 5.15
CA LEU A 186 2.83 -7.13 4.49
C LEU A 186 4.17 -6.43 4.28
N VAL A 187 4.36 -5.86 3.10
CA VAL A 187 5.46 -4.97 2.76
C VAL A 187 4.89 -3.57 2.67
N LEU A 188 5.25 -2.74 3.64
CA LEU A 188 4.77 -1.38 3.79
C LEU A 188 5.88 -0.37 3.52
N GLU A 189 5.50 0.85 3.15
CA GLU A 189 6.40 1.99 3.04
C GLU A 189 5.96 3.09 3.98
N ARG A 190 6.91 3.62 4.74
CA ARG A 190 6.71 4.71 5.68
C ARG A 190 7.56 5.90 5.29
N GLU A 191 6.98 7.09 5.34
CA GLU A 191 7.72 8.35 5.28
C GLU A 191 8.48 8.54 6.59
N SER A 192 9.80 8.75 6.50
CA SER A 192 10.67 8.90 7.68
C SER A 192 10.65 10.30 8.24
#